data_AF-A0A3N5MN30-F1
#
_entry.id   AF-A0A3N5MN30-F1
#
_cell.length_a   1.000
_cell.length_b   1.000
_cell.length_c   1.000
_cell.angle_alpha   90.00
_cell.angle_beta   90.00
_cell.angle_gamma   90.00
#
_symmetry.space_group_name_H-M   'P 1'
#
loop_
_entity.id
_entity.type
_entity.pdbx_description
1 polymer ?
#
loop_
_entity_poly.entity_id
_entity_poly.type
_entity_poly.pdbx_seq_one_letter_code
_entity_poly.pdbx_strand_id
1 'polypeptide(L)'
;MRATSTAIAVVTGALILLGYVITTGPLYDLRVILVQWAVILAAFALLVGVFNLLGVHWSKIKNRQPGSFYSLVLIISLFATAGLVGFFGPTHPVSQWIFNYIQVPIESSLLALLAVVLIFAGVRLTRRRLNSLSVIFIVSALLVMISSVPIFGAGEIPGLGPLRDFIVNILAVAGARGILLGVALGIIATGLRILMGSDRPYTG
;
A
#
# COMPACT_ATOMS: atom_id res chain seq x y z
N MET A 1 -19.31 11.33 -27.82
CA MET A 1 -19.01 11.50 -26.38
C MET A 1 -18.04 10.45 -25.82
N ARG A 2 -18.16 9.17 -26.19
CA ARG A 2 -17.28 8.09 -25.65
C ARG A 2 -15.86 8.09 -26.23
N ALA A 3 -15.72 8.28 -27.55
CA ALA A 3 -14.39 8.38 -28.18
C ALA A 3 -13.65 9.67 -27.81
N THR A 4 -14.40 10.74 -27.53
CA THR A 4 -13.83 12.05 -27.18
C THR A 4 -13.16 12.05 -25.81
N SER A 5 -13.75 11.37 -24.80
CA SER A 5 -13.12 11.27 -23.47
C SER A 5 -11.85 10.42 -23.48
N THR A 6 -11.86 9.29 -24.21
CA THR A 6 -10.65 8.48 -24.40
C THR A 6 -9.57 9.26 -25.16
N ALA A 7 -9.92 9.97 -26.23
CA ALA A 7 -8.97 10.81 -26.98
C ALA A 7 -8.35 11.89 -26.09
N ILE A 8 -9.15 12.57 -25.26
CA ILE A 8 -8.65 13.56 -24.29
C ILE A 8 -7.66 12.89 -23.33
N ALA A 9 -8.01 11.74 -22.73
CA ALA A 9 -7.11 11.06 -21.80
C ALA A 9 -5.78 10.64 -22.44
N VAL A 10 -5.81 10.12 -23.66
CA VAL A 10 -4.60 9.75 -24.42
C VAL A 10 -3.74 10.98 -24.70
N VAL A 11 -4.34 12.06 -25.21
CA VAL A 11 -3.62 13.29 -25.54
C VAL A 11 -3.04 13.95 -24.29
N THR A 12 -3.83 14.10 -23.22
CA THR A 12 -3.38 14.66 -21.95
C THR A 12 -2.23 13.84 -21.36
N GLY A 13 -2.35 12.51 -21.36
CA GLY A 13 -1.29 11.65 -20.86
C GLY A 13 -0.02 11.70 -21.72
N ALA A 14 -0.14 11.74 -23.04
CA ALA A 14 1.00 11.92 -23.95
C ALA A 14 1.68 13.28 -23.74
N LEU A 15 0.92 14.36 -23.56
CA LEU A 15 1.44 15.69 -23.27
C LEU A 15 2.22 15.74 -21.95
N ILE A 16 1.68 15.10 -20.90
CA ILE A 16 2.38 15.01 -19.61
C ILE A 16 3.71 14.27 -19.76
N LEU A 17 3.71 13.13 -20.46
CA LEU A 17 4.93 12.35 -20.70
C LEU A 17 5.96 13.13 -21.52
N LEU A 18 5.54 13.80 -22.59
CA LEU A 18 6.42 14.66 -23.39
C LEU A 18 6.99 15.81 -22.56
N GLY A 19 6.17 16.42 -21.69
CA GLY A 19 6.62 17.45 -20.77
C GLY A 19 7.64 16.96 -19.75
N TYR A 20 7.72 15.65 -19.43
CA TYR A 20 8.80 15.10 -18.60
C TYR A 20 10.13 15.02 -19.35
N VAL A 21 10.10 14.80 -20.66
CA VAL A 21 11.30 14.73 -21.52
C VAL A 21 11.80 16.14 -21.89
N ILE A 22 10.89 17.06 -22.19
CA ILE A 22 11.21 18.45 -22.57
C ILE A 22 11.02 19.34 -21.33
N THR A 23 12.15 19.67 -20.68
CA THR A 23 12.15 20.37 -19.38
C THR A 23 12.13 21.89 -19.48
N THR A 24 12.02 22.47 -20.68
CA THR A 24 12.02 23.92 -20.91
C THR A 24 10.87 24.36 -21.80
N GLY A 25 10.42 25.61 -21.61
CA GLY A 25 9.38 26.24 -22.44
C GLY A 25 7.94 25.85 -22.11
N PRO A 26 6.98 26.12 -23.00
CA PRO A 26 5.54 26.07 -22.70
C PRO A 26 5.03 24.66 -22.37
N LEU A 27 5.71 23.60 -22.82
CA LEU A 27 5.36 22.21 -22.49
C LEU A 27 5.63 21.87 -21.01
N TYR A 28 6.69 22.43 -20.43
CA TYR A 28 6.99 22.28 -19.01
C TYR A 28 5.87 22.93 -18.16
N ASP A 29 5.50 24.16 -18.50
CA ASP A 29 4.47 24.91 -17.77
C ASP A 29 3.10 24.20 -17.86
N LEU A 30 2.74 23.72 -19.06
CA LEU A 30 1.50 22.98 -19.26
C LEU A 30 1.47 21.68 -18.43
N ARG A 31 2.59 20.92 -18.39
CA ARG A 31 2.69 19.73 -17.53
C ARG A 31 2.51 20.09 -16.06
N VAL A 32 3.14 21.16 -15.57
CA VAL A 32 2.99 21.59 -14.17
C VAL A 32 1.54 21.88 -13.84
N ILE A 33 0.83 22.62 -14.70
CA ILE A 33 -0.59 22.94 -14.52
C ILE A 33 -1.44 21.66 -14.53
N LEU A 34 -1.24 20.76 -15.51
CA LEU A 34 -2.00 19.52 -15.63
C LEU A 34 -1.77 18.58 -14.44
N VAL A 35 -0.53 18.46 -13.96
CA VAL A 35 -0.20 17.66 -12.77
C VAL A 35 -0.81 18.29 -11.51
N GLN A 36 -0.79 19.61 -11.38
CA GLN A 36 -1.44 20.30 -10.26
C GLN A 36 -2.96 20.04 -10.26
N TRP A 37 -3.60 20.07 -11.43
CA TRP A 37 -5.01 19.70 -11.56
C TRP A 37 -5.26 18.25 -11.18
N ALA A 38 -4.38 17.32 -11.60
CA ALA A 38 -4.47 15.92 -11.20
C ALA A 38 -4.37 15.75 -9.67
N VAL A 39 -3.48 16.48 -9.00
CA VAL A 39 -3.35 16.48 -7.54
C VAL A 39 -4.63 17.01 -6.87
N ILE A 40 -5.20 18.10 -7.39
CA ILE A 40 -6.48 18.64 -6.88
C ILE A 40 -7.60 17.61 -7.04
N LEU A 41 -7.73 16.99 -8.22
CA LEU A 41 -8.72 15.95 -8.48
C LEU A 41 -8.51 14.73 -7.58
N ALA A 42 -7.26 14.33 -7.30
CA ALA A 42 -6.96 13.25 -6.37
C ALA A 42 -7.40 13.58 -4.93
N ALA A 43 -7.21 14.84 -4.49
CA ALA A 43 -7.71 15.30 -3.20
C ALA A 43 -9.25 15.25 -3.13
N PHE A 44 -9.96 15.67 -4.17
CA PHE A 44 -11.42 15.52 -4.25
C PHE A 44 -11.85 14.05 -4.31
N ALA A 45 -11.14 13.19 -5.03
CA ALA A 45 -11.42 11.76 -5.07
C ALA A 45 -11.30 11.11 -3.68
N LEU A 46 -10.32 11.54 -2.87
CA LEU A 46 -10.19 11.13 -1.48
C LEU A 46 -11.44 11.54 -0.69
N LEU A 47 -11.90 12.79 -0.81
CA LEU A 47 -13.12 13.25 -0.16
C LEU A 47 -14.34 12.44 -0.59
N VAL A 48 -14.50 12.17 -1.89
CA VAL A 48 -15.57 11.30 -2.41
C VAL A 48 -15.49 9.91 -1.78
N GLY A 49 -14.28 9.35 -1.61
CA GLY A 49 -14.06 8.09 -0.90
C GLY A 49 -14.52 8.14 0.55
N VAL A 50 -14.20 9.22 1.28
CA VAL A 50 -14.66 9.44 2.65
C VAL A 50 -16.19 9.55 2.71
N PHE A 51 -16.81 10.31 1.81
CA PHE A 51 -18.27 10.43 1.74
C PHE A 51 -18.95 9.10 1.40
N ASN A 52 -18.35 8.30 0.51
CA ASN A 52 -18.85 6.96 0.19
C ASN A 52 -18.79 6.04 1.43
N LEU A 53 -17.66 6.07 2.14
CA LEU A 53 -17.50 5.31 3.38
C LEU A 53 -18.54 5.73 4.43
N LEU A 54 -18.74 7.04 4.63
CA LEU A 54 -19.78 7.58 5.50
C LEU A 54 -21.18 7.12 5.06
N GLY A 55 -21.50 7.21 3.77
CA GLY A 55 -22.80 6.82 3.23
C GLY A 55 -23.12 5.35 3.46
N VAL A 56 -22.17 4.46 3.20
CA VAL A 56 -22.30 3.01 3.43
C VAL A 56 -22.53 2.71 4.91
N HIS A 57 -21.72 3.30 5.80
CA HIS A 57 -21.80 3.03 7.24
C HIS A 57 -23.02 3.69 7.88
N TRP A 58 -23.41 4.88 7.43
CA TRP A 58 -24.62 5.57 7.87
C TRP A 58 -25.88 4.80 7.48
N SER A 59 -25.96 4.32 6.23
CA SER A 59 -27.05 3.46 5.77
C SER A 59 -27.13 2.17 6.60
N LYS A 60 -25.97 1.57 6.92
CA LYS A 60 -25.89 0.38 7.77
C LYS A 60 -26.45 0.61 9.18
N ILE A 61 -26.16 1.77 9.79
CA ILE A 61 -26.69 2.17 11.10
C ILE A 61 -28.20 2.43 11.02
N LYS A 62 -28.64 3.23 10.04
CA LYS A 62 -30.06 3.58 9.85
C LYS A 62 -30.92 2.34 9.64
N ASN A 63 -30.44 1.38 8.86
CA ASN A 63 -31.13 0.14 8.56
C ASN A 63 -30.92 -0.98 9.60
N ARG A 64 -30.24 -0.68 10.73
CA ARG A 64 -29.96 -1.62 11.84
C ARG A 64 -29.38 -2.97 11.39
N GLN A 65 -28.53 -2.94 10.37
CA GLN A 65 -27.92 -4.16 9.86
C GLN A 65 -26.94 -4.79 10.87
N PRO A 66 -26.63 -6.10 10.74
CA PRO A 66 -25.65 -6.77 11.60
C PRO A 66 -24.29 -6.04 11.61
N GLY A 67 -23.78 -5.76 12.82
CA GLY A 67 -22.54 -5.01 13.00
C GLY A 67 -22.66 -3.49 12.83
N SER A 68 -23.87 -2.92 12.92
CA SER A 68 -24.11 -1.46 12.91
C SER A 68 -23.40 -0.72 14.05
N PHE A 69 -23.20 -1.36 15.21
CA PHE A 69 -22.41 -0.80 16.30
C PHE A 69 -20.97 -0.47 15.88
N TYR A 70 -20.29 -1.36 15.16
CA TYR A 70 -18.94 -1.11 14.65
C TYR A 70 -18.92 0.03 13.63
N SER A 71 -19.99 0.17 12.85
CA SER A 71 -20.14 1.30 11.93
C SER A 71 -20.29 2.63 12.66
N LEU A 72 -21.00 2.65 13.80
CA LEU A 72 -21.09 3.83 14.65
C LEU A 72 -19.72 4.21 15.22
N VAL A 73 -18.98 3.23 15.76
CA VAL A 73 -17.63 3.44 16.28
C VAL A 73 -16.70 4.00 15.19
N LEU A 74 -16.77 3.48 13.96
CA LEU A 74 -15.98 3.95 12.83
C LEU A 74 -16.30 5.39 12.44
N ILE A 75 -17.57 5.78 12.39
CA ILE A 75 -17.95 7.17 12.05
C ILE A 75 -17.46 8.12 13.15
N ILE A 76 -17.66 7.77 14.42
CA ILE A 76 -17.21 8.59 15.55
C ILE A 76 -15.69 8.74 15.54
N SER A 77 -14.95 7.64 15.35
CA SER A 77 -13.48 7.67 15.34
C SER A 77 -12.92 8.45 14.15
N LEU A 78 -13.54 8.36 12.97
CA LEU A 78 -13.17 9.16 11.80
C LEU A 78 -13.23 10.66 12.11
N PHE A 79 -14.36 11.15 12.63
CA PHE A 79 -14.51 12.58 12.93
C PHE A 79 -13.65 13.03 14.11
N ALA A 80 -13.53 12.20 15.15
CA ALA A 80 -12.67 12.50 16.29
C ALA A 80 -11.21 12.62 15.87
N THR A 81 -10.68 11.65 15.12
CA THR A 81 -9.29 11.67 14.67
C THR A 81 -9.02 12.79 13.65
N ALA A 82 -9.88 12.96 12.65
CA ALA A 82 -9.74 14.04 11.67
C ALA A 82 -9.82 15.42 12.32
N GLY A 83 -10.74 15.61 13.27
CA GLY A 83 -10.89 16.86 14.02
C GLY A 83 -9.69 17.16 14.92
N LEU A 84 -9.23 16.18 15.70
CA LEU A 84 -8.08 16.34 16.60
C LEU A 84 -6.78 16.61 15.83
N VAL A 85 -6.48 15.78 14.83
CA VAL A 85 -5.25 15.93 14.05
C VAL A 85 -5.30 17.19 13.17
N GLY A 86 -6.47 17.51 12.61
CA GLY A 86 -6.67 18.73 11.82
C GLY A 86 -6.51 20.01 12.64
N PHE A 87 -6.96 20.00 13.90
CA PHE A 87 -6.87 21.16 14.79
C PHE A 87 -5.47 21.34 15.40
N PHE A 88 -4.89 20.28 15.94
CA PHE A 88 -3.60 20.35 16.66
C PHE A 88 -2.37 20.15 15.75
N GLY A 89 -2.57 19.62 14.55
CA GLY A 89 -1.48 19.23 13.65
C GLY A 89 -0.91 17.84 13.95
N PRO A 90 -0.13 17.26 13.02
CA PRO A 90 0.33 15.87 13.10
C PRO A 90 1.42 15.61 14.16
N THR A 91 2.15 16.64 14.57
CA THR A 91 3.28 16.53 15.52
C THR A 91 2.90 16.79 16.97
N HIS A 92 1.66 17.23 17.23
CA HIS A 92 1.19 17.51 18.59
C HIS A 92 1.12 16.23 19.45
N PRO A 93 1.36 16.29 20.78
CA PRO A 93 1.33 15.12 21.66
C PRO A 93 0.06 14.28 21.56
N VAL A 94 -1.11 14.90 21.37
CA VAL A 94 -2.38 14.19 21.19
C VAL A 94 -2.41 13.39 19.89
N SER A 95 -1.96 13.99 18.78
CA SER A 95 -1.87 13.33 17.48
C SER A 95 -0.85 12.19 17.49
N GLN A 96 0.30 12.40 18.14
CA GLN A 96 1.33 11.39 18.35
C GLN A 96 0.85 10.26 19.27
N TRP A 97 0.02 10.57 20.27
CA TRP A 97 -0.59 9.56 21.13
C TRP A 97 -1.52 8.64 20.32
N ILE A 98 -2.40 9.21 19.48
CA ILE A 98 -3.26 8.44 18.57
C ILE A 98 -2.39 7.55 17.67
N PHE A 99 -1.33 8.10 17.08
CA PHE A 99 -0.42 7.35 16.23
C PHE A 99 0.24 6.17 16.98
N ASN A 100 0.88 6.43 18.11
CA ASN A 100 1.68 5.44 18.84
C ASN A 100 0.83 4.37 19.57
N TYR A 101 -0.39 4.72 19.99
CA TYR A 101 -1.23 3.81 20.79
C TYR A 101 -2.43 3.23 20.05
N ILE A 102 -2.79 3.76 18.89
CA ILE A 102 -3.89 3.22 18.07
C ILE A 102 -3.34 2.71 16.74
N GLN A 103 -2.66 3.55 15.96
CA GLN A 103 -2.20 3.15 14.62
C GLN A 103 -1.09 2.10 14.67
N VAL A 104 0.00 2.36 15.39
CA VAL A 104 1.17 1.45 15.46
C VAL A 104 0.79 0.05 15.99
N PRO A 105 -0.04 -0.10 17.05
CA PRO A 105 -0.46 -1.42 17.52
C PRO A 105 -1.34 -2.16 16.52
N ILE A 106 -2.24 -1.46 15.81
CA ILE A 106 -3.06 -2.07 14.74
C ILE A 106 -2.15 -2.59 13.62
N GLU A 107 -1.20 -1.81 13.16
CA GLU A 107 -0.21 -2.22 12.15
C GLU A 107 0.58 -3.45 12.63
N SER A 108 1.08 -3.44 13.87
CA SER A 108 1.79 -4.57 14.47
C SER A 108 0.93 -5.83 14.55
N SER A 109 -0.36 -5.70 14.91
CA SER A 109 -1.28 -6.84 14.97
C SER A 109 -1.54 -7.45 13.59
N LEU A 110 -1.65 -6.62 12.55
CA LEU A 110 -1.80 -7.09 11.17
C LEU A 110 -0.52 -7.77 10.67
N LEU A 111 0.65 -7.24 11.02
CA LEU A 111 1.94 -7.88 10.72
C LEU A 111 2.10 -9.21 11.47
N ALA A 112 1.64 -9.30 12.72
CA ALA A 112 1.63 -10.54 13.48
C ALA A 112 0.70 -11.59 12.85
N LEU A 113 -0.50 -11.20 12.43
CA LEU A 113 -1.41 -12.08 11.69
C LEU A 113 -0.79 -12.55 10.37
N LEU A 114 -0.13 -11.66 9.64
CA LEU A 114 0.59 -11.99 8.41
C LEU A 114 1.70 -13.01 8.69
N ALA A 115 2.48 -12.84 9.76
CA ALA A 115 3.50 -13.81 10.15
C ALA A 115 2.91 -15.20 10.44
N VAL A 116 1.81 -15.27 11.19
CA VAL A 116 1.11 -16.54 11.47
C VAL A 116 0.59 -17.19 10.20
N VAL A 117 -0.01 -16.41 9.29
CA VAL A 117 -0.48 -16.92 7.99
C VAL A 117 0.67 -17.42 7.13
N LEU A 118 1.81 -16.73 7.11
CA LEU A 118 3.01 -17.16 6.39
C LEU A 118 3.59 -18.45 6.95
N ILE A 119 3.63 -18.62 8.27
CA ILE A 119 4.06 -19.86 8.90
C ILE A 119 3.13 -21.01 8.49
N PHE A 120 1.81 -20.82 8.57
CA PHE A 120 0.84 -21.82 8.16
C PHE A 120 0.96 -22.16 6.67
N ALA A 121 1.15 -21.15 5.81
CA ALA A 121 1.38 -21.32 4.39
C ALA A 121 2.69 -22.10 4.12
N GLY A 122 3.75 -21.83 4.88
CA GLY A 122 5.02 -22.55 4.82
C GLY A 122 4.88 -24.03 5.18
N VAL A 123 4.15 -24.35 6.26
CA VAL A 123 3.82 -25.74 6.63
C VAL A 123 2.96 -26.42 5.56
N ARG A 124 2.00 -25.69 4.97
CA ARG A 124 1.19 -26.20 3.87
C ARG A 124 2.03 -26.47 2.61
N LEU A 125 3.05 -25.65 2.36
CA LEU A 125 3.95 -25.80 1.22
C LEU A 125 4.79 -27.09 1.34
N THR A 126 5.29 -27.41 2.55
CA THR A 126 6.03 -28.66 2.84
C THR A 126 5.19 -29.91 2.63
N ARG A 127 3.87 -29.83 2.84
CA ARG A 127 2.93 -30.97 2.67
C ARG A 127 2.52 -31.21 1.22
N ARG A 128 2.85 -30.32 0.28
CA ARG A 128 2.63 -30.52 -1.17
C ARG A 128 3.85 -31.17 -1.79
N ARG A 129 3.77 -31.61 -3.06
CA ARG A 129 4.93 -32.17 -3.78
C ARG A 129 6.09 -31.18 -3.73
N LEU A 130 7.22 -31.61 -3.17
CA LEU A 130 8.45 -30.81 -3.04
C LEU A 130 9.01 -30.52 -4.44
N ASN A 131 8.76 -29.31 -4.91
CA ASN A 131 9.38 -28.68 -6.06
C ASN A 131 10.61 -27.87 -5.61
N SER A 132 11.57 -27.64 -6.51
CA SER A 132 12.86 -27.02 -6.17
C SER A 132 12.73 -25.69 -5.40
N LEU A 133 11.72 -24.89 -5.74
CA LEU A 133 11.42 -23.63 -5.06
C LEU A 133 10.98 -23.83 -3.60
N SER A 134 10.17 -24.86 -3.32
CA SER A 134 9.75 -25.17 -1.95
C SER A 134 10.94 -25.60 -1.10
N VAL A 135 11.87 -26.36 -1.67
CA VAL A 135 13.12 -26.75 -0.98
C VAL A 135 13.96 -25.53 -0.66
N ILE A 136 14.18 -24.64 -1.63
CA ILE A 136 14.93 -23.39 -1.41
C ILE A 136 14.29 -22.55 -0.31
N PHE A 137 12.96 -22.40 -0.34
CA PHE A 137 12.22 -21.67 0.68
C PHE A 137 12.42 -22.28 2.07
N ILE A 138 12.22 -23.59 2.23
CA ILE A 138 12.38 -24.28 3.52
C ILE A 138 13.79 -24.13 4.07
N VAL A 139 14.81 -24.34 3.24
CA VAL A 139 16.21 -24.21 3.65
C VAL A 139 16.51 -22.77 4.09
N SER A 140 16.08 -21.78 3.30
CA SER A 140 16.29 -20.37 3.63
C SER A 140 15.56 -19.96 4.93
N ALA A 141 14.33 -20.44 5.12
CA ALA A 141 13.55 -20.18 6.33
C ALA A 141 14.19 -20.81 7.57
N LEU A 142 14.65 -22.07 7.47
CA LEU A 142 15.35 -22.75 8.56
C LEU A 142 16.65 -22.04 8.93
N LEU A 143 17.45 -21.63 7.93
CA LEU A 143 18.68 -20.87 8.16
C LEU A 143 18.40 -19.57 8.92
N VAL A 144 17.42 -18.78 8.47
CA VAL A 144 17.05 -17.53 9.15
C VAL A 144 16.53 -17.79 10.56
N MET A 145 15.68 -18.80 10.74
CA MET A 145 15.15 -19.15 12.06
C MET A 145 16.28 -19.52 13.02
N ILE A 146 17.20 -20.40 12.61
CA ILE A 146 18.37 -20.81 13.41
C ILE A 146 19.26 -19.61 13.73
N SER A 147 19.54 -18.75 12.75
CA SER A 147 20.35 -17.55 12.96
C SER A 147 19.67 -16.49 13.82
N SER A 148 18.36 -16.58 14.06
CA SER A 148 17.58 -15.63 14.87
C SER A 148 17.37 -16.06 16.32
N VAL A 149 17.74 -17.29 16.71
CA VAL A 149 17.58 -17.78 18.09
C VAL A 149 18.58 -17.08 19.01
N PRO A 150 18.15 -16.26 19.98
CA PRO A 150 19.04 -15.76 21.01
C PRO A 150 19.40 -16.91 21.95
N ILE A 151 20.69 -17.19 22.11
CA ILE A 151 21.12 -18.21 23.08
C ILE A 151 21.00 -17.58 24.48
N PHE A 152 20.29 -18.25 25.39
CA PHE A 152 20.09 -17.78 26.77
C PHE A 152 21.43 -17.39 27.41
N GLY A 153 21.61 -16.11 27.72
CA GLY A 153 22.74 -15.58 28.48
C GLY A 153 24.02 -15.24 27.70
N ALA A 154 24.13 -15.54 26.40
CA ALA A 154 25.37 -15.31 25.63
C ALA A 154 25.21 -14.38 24.40
N GLY A 155 24.00 -13.91 24.09
CA GLY A 155 23.73 -13.15 22.88
C GLY A 155 23.59 -14.04 21.63
N GLU A 156 23.76 -13.46 20.44
CA GLU A 156 23.69 -14.18 19.17
C GLU A 156 24.85 -15.19 19.03
N ILE A 157 24.66 -16.28 18.28
CA ILE A 157 25.73 -17.24 17.96
C ILE A 157 26.83 -16.49 17.17
N PRO A 158 28.07 -16.40 17.69
CA PRO A 158 29.17 -15.75 16.99
C PRO A 158 29.36 -16.39 15.60
N GLY A 159 29.26 -15.57 14.54
CA GLY A 159 29.44 -16.01 13.15
C GLY A 159 28.15 -16.22 12.34
N LEU A 160 26.98 -16.35 12.96
CA LEU A 160 25.70 -16.50 12.23
C LEU A 160 24.97 -15.16 11.97
N GLY A 161 25.35 -14.09 12.67
CA GLY A 161 24.84 -12.73 12.45
C GLY A 161 25.00 -12.22 11.01
N PRO A 162 26.20 -12.31 10.39
CA PRO A 162 26.40 -11.87 9.01
C PRO A 162 25.53 -12.61 7.98
N LEU A 163 25.27 -13.90 8.20
CA LEU A 163 24.41 -14.70 7.33
C LEU A 163 22.94 -14.26 7.45
N ARG A 164 22.46 -14.00 8.67
CA ARG A 164 21.13 -13.42 8.91
C ARG A 164 21.00 -12.07 8.23
N ASP A 165 21.97 -11.18 8.43
CA ASP A 165 21.93 -9.83 7.86
C ASP A 165 21.93 -9.89 6.32
N PHE A 166 22.71 -10.78 5.72
CA PHE A 166 22.68 -11.00 4.29
C PHE A 166 21.30 -11.47 3.80
N ILE A 167 20.69 -12.45 4.46
CA ILE A 167 19.37 -12.97 4.01
C ILE A 167 18.27 -11.93 4.24
N VAL A 168 18.21 -11.30 5.41
CA VAL A 168 17.11 -10.39 5.79
C VAL A 168 17.29 -9.04 5.12
N ASN A 169 18.44 -8.39 5.28
CA ASN A 169 18.62 -7.00 4.86
C ASN A 169 18.99 -6.85 3.38
N ILE A 170 19.50 -7.91 2.74
CA ILE A 170 19.83 -7.88 1.30
C ILE A 170 18.78 -8.66 0.51
N LEU A 171 18.64 -9.97 0.75
CA LEU A 171 17.81 -10.83 -0.11
C LEU A 171 16.30 -10.57 0.07
N ALA A 172 15.81 -10.52 1.31
CA ALA A 172 14.39 -10.29 1.58
C ALA A 172 13.97 -8.84 1.23
N VAL A 173 14.82 -7.85 1.53
CA VAL A 173 14.60 -6.47 1.10
C VAL A 173 14.62 -6.35 -0.42
N ALA A 174 15.49 -7.09 -1.13
CA ALA A 174 15.48 -7.13 -2.59
C ALA A 174 14.17 -7.72 -3.14
N GLY A 175 13.65 -8.79 -2.52
CA GLY A 175 12.34 -9.35 -2.85
C GLY A 175 11.19 -8.37 -2.63
N ALA A 176 11.16 -7.69 -1.49
CA ALA A 176 10.16 -6.66 -1.18
C ALA A 176 10.21 -5.49 -2.18
N ARG A 177 11.41 -5.01 -2.51
CA ARG A 177 11.62 -4.00 -3.56
C ARG A 177 11.19 -4.52 -4.93
N GLY A 178 11.45 -5.79 -5.25
CA GLY A 178 10.99 -6.43 -6.47
C GLY A 178 9.46 -6.44 -6.59
N ILE A 179 8.74 -6.71 -5.51
CA ILE A 179 7.27 -6.62 -5.46
C ILE A 179 6.82 -5.18 -5.69
N LEU A 180 7.44 -4.20 -5.02
CA LEU A 180 7.12 -2.78 -5.20
C LEU A 180 7.36 -2.32 -6.65
N LEU A 181 8.46 -2.75 -7.26
CA LEU A 181 8.74 -2.50 -8.68
C LEU A 181 7.72 -3.20 -9.58
N GLY A 182 7.32 -4.42 -9.26
CA GLY A 182 6.27 -5.14 -9.98
C GLY A 182 4.91 -4.43 -9.92
N VAL A 183 4.52 -3.92 -8.75
CA VAL A 183 3.31 -3.10 -8.58
C VAL A 183 3.42 -1.81 -9.39
N ALA A 184 4.55 -1.11 -9.32
CA ALA A 184 4.79 0.09 -10.11
C ALA A 184 4.68 -0.18 -11.62
N LEU A 185 5.30 -1.27 -12.10
CA LEU A 185 5.20 -1.71 -13.49
C LEU A 185 3.76 -2.08 -13.87
N GLY A 186 2.99 -2.71 -12.98
CA GLY A 186 1.58 -3.00 -13.21
C GLY A 186 0.72 -1.74 -13.37
N ILE A 187 0.97 -0.72 -12.55
CA ILE A 187 0.33 0.60 -12.65
C ILE A 187 0.72 1.27 -13.98
N ILE A 188 2.02 1.26 -14.34
CA ILE A 188 2.51 1.82 -15.61
C ILE A 188 1.89 1.08 -16.80
N ALA A 189 1.82 -0.25 -16.77
CA ALA A 189 1.22 -1.05 -17.84
C ALA A 189 -0.26 -0.72 -18.02
N THR A 190 -1.00 -0.53 -16.93
CA THR A 190 -2.41 -0.10 -16.97
C THR A 190 -2.53 1.30 -17.57
N GLY A 191 -1.68 2.24 -17.14
CA GLY A 191 -1.60 3.57 -17.73
C GLY A 191 -1.29 3.54 -19.23
N LEU A 192 -0.30 2.73 -19.64
CA LEU A 192 0.10 2.60 -21.04
C LEU A 192 -1.02 2.00 -21.90
N ARG A 193 -1.78 1.02 -21.41
CA ARG A 193 -2.95 0.49 -22.15
C ARG A 193 -4.01 1.56 -22.40
N ILE A 194 -4.22 2.46 -21.44
CA ILE A 194 -5.10 3.62 -21.60
C ILE A 194 -4.51 4.59 -22.64
N LEU A 195 -3.21 4.88 -22.59
CA LEU A 195 -2.53 5.77 -23.55
C LEU A 195 -2.53 5.22 -24.98
N MET A 196 -2.41 3.91 -25.14
CA MET A 196 -2.51 3.24 -26.45
C MET A 196 -3.97 3.11 -26.92
N GLY A 197 -4.95 3.53 -26.12
CA GLY A 197 -6.37 3.43 -26.43
C GLY A 197 -6.93 2.01 -26.42
N SER A 198 -6.16 1.03 -25.93
CA SER A 198 -6.60 -0.37 -25.77
C SER A 198 -7.68 -0.48 -24.70
N ASP A 199 -7.50 0.23 -23.58
CA ASP A 199 -8.46 0.26 -22.49
C ASP A 199 -9.25 1.58 -22.53
N ARG A 200 -10.59 1.49 -22.48
CA ARG A 200 -11.50 2.65 -22.51
C ARG A 200 -12.11 2.86 -21.11
N PRO A 201 -11.55 3.75 -20.27
CA PRO A 201 -11.97 3.87 -18.87
C PRO A 201 -13.35 4.51 -18.65
N TYR A 202 -13.90 5.21 -19.65
CA TYR A 202 -15.12 6.04 -19.50
C TYR A 202 -16.34 5.50 -20.26
N THR A 203 -16.46 4.18 -20.42
CA THR A 203 -17.57 3.52 -21.14
C THR A 203 -18.79 3.17 -20.28
N GLY A 204 -18.82 3.60 -19.01
CA GLY A 204 -20.01 3.49 -18.15
C GLY A 204 -21.26 4.14 -18.71
#